data_AF-A0A967DXF3-F1
#
_entry.id   AF-A0A967DXF3-F1
#
_cell.length_a   1.000
_cell.length_b   1.000
_cell.length_c   1.000
_cell.angle_alpha   90.00
_cell.angle_beta   90.00
_cell.angle_gamma   90.00
#
_symmetry.space_group_name_H-M   'P 1'
#
loop_
_entity.id
_entity.type
_entity.pdbx_description
1 polymer ?
#
loop_
_entity_poly.entity_id
_entity_poly.type
_entity_poly.pdbx_seq_one_letter_code
_entity_poly.pdbx_strand_id
1 'polypeptide(L)'
;MVQPLAILASGMVTGVGLNAPASCAAIRCSITNFVETRFMDQGGEWIIGCQVPLAEPWRGRAKLVQLVVPAIRECLDQIAGIRPQDIALLLCVAETTRPGRLEGLDDTLFGEIEAAVRVRFHRRSGTIPRGKIAGIIAIQEARKLMVEEGISHCLIAGVDTFLVAATLSSYEEKGRLRTSKNSDGFIPGEA
;
A
#
# COMPACT_ATOMS: atom_id res chain seq x y z
N MET A 1 -32.60 -7.67 1.93
CA MET A 1 -31.97 -7.73 0.58
C MET A 1 -30.50 -7.41 0.73
N VAL A 2 -29.60 -8.21 0.17
CA VAL A 2 -28.17 -7.85 0.13
C VAL A 2 -27.99 -6.78 -0.94
N GLN A 3 -27.55 -5.58 -0.55
CA GLN A 3 -27.14 -4.57 -1.52
C GLN A 3 -25.81 -4.98 -2.17
N PRO A 4 -25.72 -5.00 -3.50
CA PRO A 4 -24.48 -5.31 -4.19
C PRO A 4 -23.46 -4.18 -3.99
N LEU A 5 -22.18 -4.54 -3.91
CA LEU A 5 -21.07 -3.59 -3.95
C LEU A 5 -20.47 -3.56 -5.35
N ALA A 6 -20.12 -2.37 -5.82
CA ALA A 6 -19.44 -2.17 -7.10
C ALA A 6 -18.13 -1.43 -6.89
N ILE A 7 -17.12 -1.76 -7.70
CA ILE A 7 -15.87 -1.02 -7.77
C ILE A 7 -16.04 0.06 -8.85
N LEU A 8 -15.99 1.33 -8.45
CA LEU A 8 -16.20 2.46 -9.37
C LEU A 8 -14.90 2.94 -10.04
N ALA A 9 -13.78 2.83 -9.32
CA ALA A 9 -12.47 3.28 -9.77
C ALA A 9 -11.37 2.46 -9.10
N SER A 10 -10.18 2.49 -9.71
CA SER A 10 -8.96 1.93 -9.13
C SER A 10 -7.76 2.81 -9.44
N GLY A 11 -6.78 2.75 -8.56
CA GLY A 11 -5.51 3.45 -8.69
C GLY A 11 -4.39 2.62 -8.10
N MET A 12 -3.20 2.71 -8.69
CA MET A 12 -2.07 1.84 -8.31
C MET A 12 -0.74 2.56 -8.48
N VAL A 13 0.17 2.36 -7.53
CA VAL A 13 1.60 2.65 -7.69
C VAL A 13 2.34 1.38 -7.34
N THR A 14 3.20 0.89 -8.24
CA THR A 14 3.88 -0.40 -8.10
C THR A 14 5.30 -0.32 -8.63
N GLY A 15 6.09 -1.37 -8.37
CA GLY A 15 7.43 -1.51 -8.95
C GLY A 15 7.44 -1.50 -10.49
N VAL A 16 6.34 -1.82 -11.17
CA VAL A 16 6.29 -1.97 -12.64
C VAL A 16 5.43 -0.91 -13.35
N GLY A 17 4.74 -0.05 -12.60
CA GLY A 17 3.89 1.02 -13.15
C GLY A 17 3.42 1.98 -12.07
N LEU A 18 3.32 3.26 -12.42
CA LEU A 18 2.98 4.35 -11.47
C LEU A 18 1.52 4.82 -11.57
N ASN A 19 0.69 4.04 -12.26
CA ASN A 19 -0.77 4.16 -12.33
C ASN A 19 -1.38 2.77 -12.62
N ALA A 20 -2.69 2.63 -12.49
CA ALA A 20 -3.39 1.37 -12.71
C ALA A 20 -3.26 0.85 -14.16
N PRO A 21 -3.47 1.66 -15.23
CA PRO A 21 -3.29 1.20 -16.61
C PRO A 21 -1.88 0.65 -16.91
N ALA A 22 -0.84 1.37 -16.51
CA ALA A 22 0.56 0.98 -16.73
C ALA A 22 0.92 -0.28 -15.94
N SER A 23 0.55 -0.34 -14.65
CA SER A 23 0.78 -1.52 -13.81
C SER A 23 0.10 -2.75 -14.41
N CYS A 24 -1.17 -2.62 -14.82
CA CYS A 24 -1.92 -3.69 -15.45
C CYS A 24 -1.31 -4.15 -16.79
N ALA A 25 -0.85 -3.21 -17.63
CA ALA A 25 -0.21 -3.52 -18.89
C ALA A 25 1.12 -4.27 -18.66
N ALA A 26 1.95 -3.79 -17.74
CA ALA A 26 3.22 -4.41 -17.39
C ALA A 26 3.03 -5.85 -16.87
N ILE A 27 2.06 -6.05 -15.97
CA ILE A 27 1.72 -7.38 -15.45
C ILE A 27 1.26 -8.32 -16.57
N ARG A 28 0.39 -7.87 -17.48
CA ARG A 28 -0.06 -8.68 -18.64
C ARG A 28 1.06 -9.02 -19.61
N CYS A 29 2.07 -8.17 -19.70
CA CYS A 29 3.27 -8.39 -20.51
C CYS A 29 4.37 -9.14 -19.75
N SER A 30 4.11 -9.64 -18.55
CA SER A 30 5.08 -10.33 -17.70
C SER A 30 6.35 -9.51 -17.41
N ILE A 31 6.21 -8.17 -17.38
CA ILE A 31 7.31 -7.27 -17.03
C ILE A 31 7.52 -7.33 -15.51
N THR A 32 8.77 -7.47 -15.10
CA THR A 32 9.19 -7.40 -13.69
C THR A 32 10.15 -6.23 -13.49
N ASN A 33 10.24 -5.73 -12.26
CA ASN A 33 11.22 -4.73 -11.86
C ASN A 33 12.02 -5.24 -10.65
N PHE A 34 12.51 -6.48 -10.76
CA PHE A 34 13.39 -7.07 -9.76
C PHE A 34 14.81 -6.57 -9.99
N VAL A 35 15.30 -5.80 -9.04
CA VAL A 35 16.63 -5.17 -9.11
C VAL A 35 17.37 -5.41 -7.82
N GLU A 36 18.69 -5.34 -7.88
CA GLU A 36 19.52 -5.27 -6.68
C GLU A 36 19.13 -4.04 -5.87
N THR A 37 18.80 -4.28 -4.60
CA THR A 37 18.57 -3.20 -3.66
C THR A 37 19.92 -2.71 -3.09
N ARG A 38 19.85 -1.79 -2.12
CA ARG A 38 21.00 -1.39 -1.31
C ARG A 38 20.95 -2.00 0.09
N PHE A 39 20.31 -3.15 0.22
CA PHE A 39 20.33 -3.99 1.41
C PHE A 39 21.14 -5.24 1.08
N MET A 40 22.13 -5.53 1.92
CA MET A 40 23.00 -6.70 1.78
C MET A 40 22.47 -7.83 2.65
N ASP A 41 22.51 -9.06 2.14
CA ASP A 41 22.19 -10.26 2.88
C ASP A 41 23.37 -10.71 3.77
N GLN A 42 23.16 -11.71 4.61
CA GLN A 42 24.20 -12.32 5.46
C GLN A 42 25.28 -13.07 4.65
N GLY A 43 25.10 -13.25 3.35
CA GLY A 43 26.08 -13.78 2.40
C GLY A 43 27.01 -12.73 1.82
N GLY A 44 26.71 -11.44 1.98
CA GLY A 44 27.47 -10.34 1.40
C GLY A 44 26.96 -9.90 0.03
N GLU A 45 25.83 -10.43 -0.44
CA GLU A 45 25.23 -10.12 -1.74
C GLU A 45 24.08 -9.13 -1.60
N TRP A 46 23.82 -8.34 -2.65
CA TRP A 46 22.66 -7.44 -2.66
C TRP A 46 21.36 -8.23 -2.74
N ILE A 47 20.44 -7.94 -1.82
CA ILE A 47 19.09 -8.51 -1.83
C ILE A 47 18.36 -8.00 -3.08
N ILE A 48 17.83 -8.91 -3.88
CA ILE A 48 16.93 -8.59 -4.98
C ILE A 48 15.59 -8.13 -4.41
N GLY A 49 15.05 -7.02 -4.90
CA GLY A 49 13.76 -6.47 -4.48
C GLY A 49 12.99 -5.83 -5.62
N CYS A 50 11.74 -5.49 -5.37
CA CYS A 50 10.86 -4.78 -6.30
C CYS A 50 10.55 -3.38 -5.75
N GLN A 51 11.48 -2.45 -5.97
CA GLN A 51 11.33 -1.07 -5.49
C GLN A 51 10.46 -0.26 -6.46
N VAL A 52 9.60 0.61 -5.93
CA VAL A 52 8.88 1.59 -6.78
C VAL A 52 9.87 2.66 -7.25
N PRO A 53 9.98 2.93 -8.56
CA PRO A 53 10.92 3.91 -9.12
C PRO A 53 10.41 5.34 -8.94
N LEU A 54 10.44 5.84 -7.71
CA LEU A 54 10.12 7.24 -7.39
C LEU A 54 11.24 8.18 -7.84
N ALA A 55 10.89 9.40 -8.26
CA ALA A 55 11.85 10.40 -8.76
C ALA A 55 12.89 10.80 -7.72
N GLU A 56 12.47 10.94 -6.45
CA GLU A 56 13.34 11.27 -5.33
C GLU A 56 13.55 10.04 -4.42
N PRO A 57 14.69 9.94 -3.72
CA PRO A 57 15.02 8.80 -2.87
C PRO A 57 14.29 8.88 -1.51
N TRP A 58 12.97 8.99 -1.53
CA TRP A 58 12.13 9.06 -0.35
C TRP A 58 12.37 7.87 0.59
N ARG A 59 12.31 8.13 1.90
CA ARG A 59 12.51 7.12 2.96
C ARG A 59 11.43 7.21 4.03
N GLY A 60 11.30 6.14 4.79
CA GLY A 60 10.37 6.05 5.90
C GLY A 60 8.92 6.36 5.51
N ARG A 61 8.18 6.97 6.43
CA ARG A 61 6.76 7.28 6.26
C ARG A 61 6.49 8.23 5.08
N ALA A 62 7.39 9.18 4.81
CA ALA A 62 7.29 10.07 3.65
C ALA A 62 7.24 9.29 2.32
N LYS A 63 7.98 8.17 2.22
CA LYS A 63 7.90 7.29 1.05
C LYS A 63 6.50 6.71 0.88
N LEU A 64 5.87 6.23 1.95
CA LEU A 64 4.51 5.68 1.89
C LEU A 64 3.50 6.73 1.40
N VAL A 65 3.63 7.98 1.84
CA VAL A 65 2.79 9.08 1.32
C VAL A 65 2.95 9.20 -0.20
N GLN A 66 4.19 9.15 -0.72
CA GLN A 66 4.46 9.23 -2.16
C GLN A 66 3.96 8.02 -2.97
N LEU A 67 3.81 6.86 -2.34
CA LEU A 67 3.22 5.67 -2.96
C LEU A 67 1.70 5.77 -3.02
N VAL A 68 1.07 6.10 -1.91
CA VAL A 68 -0.40 6.00 -1.79
C VAL A 68 -1.14 7.21 -2.37
N VAL A 69 -0.55 8.41 -2.30
CA VAL A 69 -1.22 9.65 -2.72
C VAL A 69 -1.55 9.64 -4.22
N PRO A 70 -0.65 9.26 -5.14
CA PRO A 70 -0.99 9.17 -6.55
C PRO A 70 -2.08 8.12 -6.83
N ALA A 71 -2.05 6.97 -6.15
CA ALA A 71 -3.08 5.95 -6.29
C ALA A 71 -4.45 6.43 -5.81
N ILE A 72 -4.50 7.17 -4.69
CA ILE A 72 -5.73 7.79 -4.18
C ILE A 72 -6.25 8.84 -5.17
N ARG A 73 -5.36 9.71 -5.71
CA ARG A 73 -5.75 10.72 -6.70
C ARG A 73 -6.29 10.07 -7.96
N GLU A 74 -5.65 9.02 -8.47
CA GLU A 74 -6.11 8.28 -9.64
C GLU A 74 -7.53 7.73 -9.45
N CYS A 75 -7.87 7.23 -8.24
CA CYS A 75 -9.25 6.85 -7.92
C CYS A 75 -10.20 8.05 -7.90
N LEU A 76 -9.81 9.15 -7.22
CA LEU A 76 -10.66 10.33 -7.06
C LEU A 76 -10.94 11.03 -8.40
N ASP A 77 -9.97 11.07 -9.30
CA ASP A 77 -10.10 11.71 -10.62
C ASP A 77 -11.08 10.97 -11.54
N GLN A 78 -11.35 9.69 -11.28
CA GLN A 78 -12.29 8.87 -12.03
C GLN A 78 -13.74 8.97 -11.52
N ILE A 79 -13.96 9.56 -10.34
CA ILE A 79 -15.29 9.70 -9.74
C ILE A 79 -15.76 11.15 -9.75
N ALA A 80 -16.65 11.49 -10.67
CA ALA A 80 -17.20 12.83 -10.79
C ALA A 80 -18.35 13.08 -9.79
N GLY A 81 -18.37 14.27 -9.19
CA GLY A 81 -19.51 14.77 -8.39
C GLY A 81 -19.64 14.23 -6.97
N ILE A 82 -18.71 13.37 -6.52
CA ILE A 82 -18.66 12.89 -5.14
C ILE A 82 -17.65 13.72 -4.37
N ARG A 83 -18.09 14.33 -3.27
CA ARG A 83 -17.20 15.16 -2.45
C ARG A 83 -16.35 14.25 -1.56
N PRO A 84 -15.04 14.50 -1.40
CA PRO A 84 -14.17 13.65 -0.57
C PRO A 84 -14.67 13.43 0.86
N GLN A 85 -15.33 14.42 1.46
CA GLN A 85 -15.93 14.30 2.80
C GLN A 85 -17.07 13.28 2.90
N ASP A 86 -17.65 12.86 1.77
CA ASP A 86 -18.70 11.84 1.70
C ASP A 86 -18.10 10.43 1.46
N ILE A 87 -16.76 10.31 1.35
CA ILE A 87 -16.03 9.06 1.11
C ILE A 87 -15.30 8.64 2.38
N ALA A 88 -15.57 7.44 2.89
CA ALA A 88 -14.78 6.86 3.99
C ALA A 88 -13.50 6.19 3.45
N LEU A 89 -12.33 6.71 3.82
CA LEU A 89 -11.03 6.11 3.48
C LEU A 89 -10.62 5.07 4.53
N LEU A 90 -10.50 3.82 4.11
CA LEU A 90 -9.96 2.72 4.91
C LEU A 90 -8.52 2.43 4.46
N LEU A 91 -7.56 2.97 5.21
CA LEU A 91 -6.14 2.90 4.89
C LEU A 91 -5.49 1.65 5.49
N CYS A 92 -5.16 0.68 4.65
CA CYS A 92 -4.51 -0.57 4.99
C CYS A 92 -3.00 -0.37 5.12
N VAL A 93 -2.44 -0.75 6.26
CA VAL A 93 -1.01 -0.61 6.55
C VAL A 93 -0.44 -1.87 7.20
N ALA A 94 0.89 -1.94 7.27
CA ALA A 94 1.61 -3.02 7.95
C ALA A 94 1.07 -3.27 9.38
N GLU A 95 0.97 -4.54 9.73
CA GLU A 95 0.55 -5.02 11.05
C GLU A 95 1.45 -4.48 12.16
N THR A 96 0.86 -4.19 13.34
CA THR A 96 1.57 -3.56 14.47
C THR A 96 2.74 -4.38 15.00
N THR A 97 2.74 -5.69 14.77
CA THR A 97 3.77 -6.63 15.20
C THR A 97 4.90 -6.82 14.19
N ARG A 98 4.86 -6.14 13.03
CA ARG A 98 5.87 -6.32 11.99
C ARG A 98 7.25 -5.84 12.49
N PRO A 99 8.31 -6.67 12.42
CA PRO A 99 9.66 -6.21 12.69
C PRO A 99 10.04 -5.07 11.74
N GLY A 100 10.63 -3.99 12.25
CA GLY A 100 11.00 -2.84 11.43
C GLY A 100 9.82 -2.01 10.89
N ARG A 101 8.60 -2.20 11.45
CA ARG A 101 7.45 -1.35 11.13
C ARG A 101 7.80 0.12 11.33
N LEU A 102 7.46 0.95 10.35
CA LEU A 102 7.65 2.39 10.44
C LEU A 102 6.77 2.98 11.54
N GLU A 103 7.29 3.98 12.24
CA GLU A 103 6.52 4.74 13.22
C GLU A 103 5.51 5.67 12.52
N GLY A 104 4.40 5.95 13.21
CA GLY A 104 3.42 6.92 12.75
C GLY A 104 2.32 6.38 11.82
N LEU A 105 2.28 5.07 11.55
CA LEU A 105 1.29 4.50 10.62
C LEU A 105 -0.15 4.57 11.14
N ASP A 106 -0.34 4.57 12.46
CA ASP A 106 -1.67 4.49 13.07
C ASP A 106 -2.27 5.88 13.35
N ASP A 107 -1.44 6.91 13.52
CA ASP A 107 -1.82 8.22 14.05
C ASP A 107 -1.46 9.42 13.15
N THR A 108 -0.34 9.36 12.42
CA THR A 108 0.20 10.52 11.68
C THR A 108 0.10 10.37 10.17
N LEU A 109 0.35 9.17 9.62
CA LEU A 109 0.33 8.90 8.18
C LEU A 109 -0.98 9.33 7.52
N PHE A 110 -2.12 9.07 8.16
CA PHE A 110 -3.43 9.42 7.62
C PHE A 110 -3.56 10.94 7.39
N GLY A 111 -3.15 11.75 8.37
CA GLY A 111 -3.17 13.20 8.25
C GLY A 111 -2.21 13.74 7.19
N GLU A 112 -1.06 13.10 7.01
CA GLU A 112 -0.12 13.45 5.93
C GLU A 112 -0.69 13.16 4.55
N ILE A 113 -1.43 12.06 4.39
CA ILE A 113 -2.12 11.71 3.15
C ILE A 113 -3.21 12.75 2.85
N GLU A 114 -4.04 13.10 3.82
CA GLU A 114 -5.05 14.16 3.65
C GLU A 114 -4.40 15.49 3.24
N ALA A 115 -3.32 15.88 3.90
CA ALA A 115 -2.58 17.10 3.59
C ALA A 115 -1.98 17.07 2.17
N ALA A 116 -1.42 15.93 1.77
CA ALA A 116 -0.84 15.75 0.44
C ALA A 116 -1.89 15.72 -0.67
N VAL A 117 -3.03 15.04 -0.46
CA VAL A 117 -4.15 15.01 -1.42
C VAL A 117 -4.91 16.35 -1.42
N ARG A 118 -4.79 17.15 -0.35
CA ARG A 118 -5.51 18.42 -0.11
C ARG A 118 -7.02 18.25 0.02
N VAL A 119 -7.43 17.18 0.70
CA VAL A 119 -8.85 16.86 0.94
C VAL A 119 -9.03 16.39 2.37
N ARG A 120 -10.28 16.37 2.83
CA ARG A 120 -10.67 15.71 4.08
C ARG A 120 -11.65 14.61 3.75
N PHE A 121 -11.38 13.41 4.24
CA PHE A 121 -12.27 12.28 4.06
C PHE A 121 -13.36 12.26 5.12
N HIS A 122 -14.34 11.36 4.95
CA HIS A 122 -15.42 11.19 5.91
C HIS A 122 -14.89 10.84 7.31
N ARG A 123 -15.58 11.25 8.38
CA ARG A 123 -15.18 11.02 9.78
C ARG A 123 -15.04 9.55 10.19
N ARG A 124 -15.58 8.62 9.40
CA ARG A 124 -15.47 7.16 9.60
C ARG A 124 -14.25 6.55 8.90
N SER A 125 -13.44 7.39 8.27
CA SER A 125 -12.14 6.97 7.76
C SER A 125 -11.20 6.55 8.88
N GLY A 126 -10.24 5.69 8.58
CA GLY A 126 -9.29 5.21 9.57
C GLY A 126 -8.26 4.26 8.99
N THR A 127 -7.33 3.84 9.85
CA THR A 127 -6.23 2.94 9.53
C THR A 127 -6.57 1.50 9.93
N ILE A 128 -6.16 0.54 9.11
CA ILE A 128 -6.33 -0.90 9.34
C ILE A 128 -4.93 -1.55 9.37
N PRO A 129 -4.29 -1.62 10.56
CA PRO A 129 -2.95 -2.18 10.72
C PRO A 129 -3.01 -3.70 10.82
N ARG A 130 -3.29 -4.36 9.70
CA ARG A 130 -3.46 -5.82 9.59
C ARG A 130 -2.64 -6.46 8.48
N GLY A 131 -1.71 -5.70 7.87
CA GLY A 131 -0.77 -6.23 6.90
C GLY A 131 -1.45 -6.94 5.74
N LYS A 132 -1.00 -8.17 5.45
CA LYS A 132 -1.42 -8.97 4.29
C LYS A 132 -2.93 -9.22 4.17
N ILE A 133 -3.67 -9.17 5.29
CA ILE A 133 -5.13 -9.41 5.29
C ILE A 133 -5.94 -8.11 5.37
N ALA A 134 -5.29 -6.95 5.47
CA ALA A 134 -5.95 -5.68 5.70
C ALA A 134 -6.96 -5.33 4.60
N GLY A 135 -6.67 -5.64 3.33
CA GLY A 135 -7.60 -5.37 2.22
C GLY A 135 -8.93 -6.11 2.34
N ILE A 136 -8.91 -7.39 2.75
CA ILE A 136 -10.15 -8.17 2.94
C ILE A 136 -10.94 -7.62 4.13
N ILE A 137 -10.25 -7.27 5.22
CA ILE A 137 -10.88 -6.64 6.39
C ILE A 137 -11.50 -5.29 6.01
N ALA A 138 -10.81 -4.50 5.19
CA ALA A 138 -11.31 -3.22 4.70
C ALA A 138 -12.57 -3.37 3.84
N ILE A 139 -12.67 -4.41 3.00
CA ILE A 139 -13.88 -4.69 2.23
C ILE A 139 -15.05 -5.05 3.15
N GLN A 140 -14.81 -5.84 4.20
CA GLN A 140 -15.84 -6.18 5.19
C GLN A 140 -16.31 -4.93 5.94
N GLU A 141 -15.39 -4.08 6.37
CA GLU A 141 -15.73 -2.83 7.06
C GLU A 141 -16.44 -1.84 6.13
N ALA A 142 -15.99 -1.69 4.89
CA ALA A 142 -16.66 -0.86 3.88
C ALA A 142 -18.12 -1.32 3.68
N ARG A 143 -18.35 -2.63 3.57
CA ARG A 143 -19.71 -3.18 3.47
C ARG A 143 -20.56 -2.81 4.68
N LYS A 144 -20.01 -2.93 5.88
CA LYS A 144 -20.68 -2.57 7.12
C LYS A 144 -21.05 -1.08 7.14
N LEU A 145 -20.10 -0.21 6.85
CA LEU A 145 -20.29 1.24 6.75
C LEU A 145 -21.39 1.61 5.74
N MET A 146 -21.43 0.92 4.59
CA MET A 146 -22.40 1.23 3.53
C MET A 146 -23.81 0.73 3.87
N VAL A 147 -23.94 -0.48 4.43
CA VAL A 147 -25.24 -1.11 4.70
C VAL A 147 -25.85 -0.64 6.03
N GLU A 148 -25.03 -0.52 7.07
CA GLU A 148 -25.51 -0.23 8.44
C GLU A 148 -25.50 1.28 8.74
N GLU A 149 -24.50 2.01 8.24
CA GLU A 149 -24.32 3.44 8.54
C GLU A 149 -24.73 4.37 7.37
N GLY A 150 -25.15 3.79 6.24
CA GLY A 150 -25.66 4.55 5.08
C GLY A 150 -24.62 5.37 4.33
N ILE A 151 -23.33 5.11 4.53
CA ILE A 151 -22.24 5.75 3.78
C ILE A 151 -22.32 5.29 2.33
N SER A 152 -22.41 6.22 1.39
CA SER A 152 -22.61 5.87 -0.02
C SER A 152 -21.33 5.40 -0.72
N HIS A 153 -20.16 5.83 -0.25
CA HIS A 153 -18.88 5.57 -0.91
C HIS A 153 -17.76 5.29 0.11
N CYS A 154 -16.95 4.28 -0.20
CA CYS A 154 -15.73 3.97 0.54
C CYS A 154 -14.56 3.94 -0.44
N LEU A 155 -13.40 4.41 0.01
CA LEU A 155 -12.12 4.24 -0.65
C LEU A 155 -11.27 3.30 0.19
N ILE A 156 -10.82 2.20 -0.39
CA ILE A 156 -9.87 1.29 0.25
C ILE A 156 -8.52 1.54 -0.42
N ALA A 157 -7.54 1.98 0.36
CA ALA A 157 -6.17 2.17 -0.10
C ALA A 157 -5.23 1.35 0.77
N GLY A 158 -4.20 0.76 0.17
CA GLY A 158 -3.15 0.07 0.89
C GLY A 158 -1.80 0.65 0.52
N VAL A 159 -0.88 0.66 1.48
CA VAL A 159 0.50 1.08 1.22
C VAL A 159 1.47 0.32 2.12
N ASP A 160 2.56 -0.16 1.54
CA ASP A 160 3.54 -0.95 2.28
C ASP A 160 4.95 -0.91 1.66
N THR A 161 5.96 -1.19 2.47
CA THR A 161 7.32 -1.44 2.03
C THR A 161 7.99 -2.51 2.91
N PHE A 162 8.56 -3.53 2.26
CA PHE A 162 9.46 -4.46 2.94
C PHE A 162 10.91 -3.96 2.95
N LEU A 163 11.24 -2.89 2.22
CA LEU A 163 12.59 -2.37 2.02
C LEU A 163 13.04 -1.48 3.19
N VAL A 164 13.05 -2.08 4.38
CA VAL A 164 13.51 -1.51 5.65
C VAL A 164 14.49 -2.51 6.27
N ALA A 165 15.66 -2.05 6.71
CA ALA A 165 16.76 -2.91 7.16
C ALA A 165 16.30 -3.93 8.23
N ALA A 166 15.66 -3.45 9.31
CA ALA A 166 15.21 -4.32 10.39
C ALA A 166 14.13 -5.32 9.95
N THR A 167 13.28 -4.94 8.99
CA THR A 167 12.29 -5.83 8.39
C THR A 167 12.98 -6.95 7.62
N LEU A 168 13.91 -6.59 6.73
CA LEU A 168 14.63 -7.55 5.89
C LEU A 168 15.48 -8.50 6.73
N SER A 169 16.26 -8.00 7.69
CA SER A 169 17.07 -8.83 8.58
C SER A 169 16.21 -9.85 9.33
N SER A 170 15.05 -9.45 9.86
CA SER A 170 14.17 -10.38 10.58
C SER A 170 13.57 -11.46 9.67
N TYR A 171 13.25 -11.14 8.41
CA TYR A 171 12.74 -12.15 7.46
C TYR A 171 13.85 -13.04 6.90
N GLU A 172 15.07 -12.53 6.76
CA GLU A 172 16.25 -13.33 6.42
C GLU A 172 16.57 -14.35 7.51
N GLU A 173 16.65 -13.93 8.77
CA GLU A 173 16.90 -14.81 9.93
C GLU A 173 15.87 -15.96 10.03
N LYS A 174 14.63 -15.70 9.60
CA LYS A 174 13.54 -16.69 9.59
C LYS A 174 13.51 -17.56 8.33
N GLY A 175 14.47 -17.41 7.42
CA GLY A 175 14.51 -18.14 6.14
C GLY A 175 13.33 -17.82 5.23
N ARG A 176 12.71 -16.64 5.38
CA ARG A 176 11.53 -16.23 4.60
C ARG A 176 11.88 -15.36 3.41
N LEU A 177 13.03 -14.71 3.45
CA LEU A 177 13.50 -13.80 2.41
C LEU A 177 14.33 -14.54 1.38
N ARG A 178 14.15 -14.22 0.08
CA ARG A 178 15.04 -14.72 -0.95
C ARG A 178 16.39 -14.00 -0.85
N THR A 179 17.46 -14.75 -0.73
CA THR A 179 18.84 -14.26 -0.58
C THR A 179 19.79 -15.14 -1.40
N SER A 180 21.08 -14.80 -1.41
CA SER A 180 22.13 -15.66 -1.97
C SER A 180 22.22 -17.03 -1.28
N LYS A 181 21.82 -17.09 0.00
CA LYS A 181 21.82 -18.30 0.84
C LYS A 181 20.47 -19.02 0.89
N ASN A 182 19.39 -18.38 0.42
CA ASN A 182 18.04 -18.94 0.44
C ASN A 182 17.29 -18.64 -0.86
N SER A 183 17.10 -19.64 -1.72
CA SER A 183 16.41 -19.49 -3.00
C SER A 183 14.88 -19.56 -2.91
N ASP A 184 14.32 -20.07 -1.81
CA ASP A 184 12.87 -20.34 -1.61
C ASP A 184 12.17 -19.28 -0.73
N GLY A 185 12.70 -18.06 -0.70
CA GLY A 185 12.09 -16.94 -0.01
C GLY A 185 11.26 -16.03 -0.93
N PHE A 186 10.51 -15.11 -0.33
CA PHE A 186 9.84 -14.05 -1.10
C PHE A 186 10.82 -12.95 -1.51
N ILE A 187 10.53 -12.26 -2.61
CA ILE A 187 11.23 -11.05 -3.05
C ILE A 187 10.53 -9.84 -2.39
N PRO A 188 11.23 -9.04 -1.56
CA PRO A 188 10.65 -7.88 -0.90
C PRO A 188 10.30 -6.80 -1.93
N GLY A 189 9.19 -6.10 -1.71
CA GLY A 189 8.74 -5.05 -2.62
C GLY A 189 7.95 -3.94 -1.94
N GLU A 190 7.45 -3.05 -2.77
CA GLU A 190 6.72 -1.85 -2.39
C GLU A 190 5.52 -1.65 -3.32
N ALA A 191 4.42 -1.18 -2.75
CA ALA A 191 3.21 -0.77 -3.45
C ALA A 191 2.39 0.17 -2.55
#